data_AF-A0A7X9BA84-F1
#
_entry.id   AF-A0A7X9BA84-F1
#
_cell.length_a   1.000
_cell.length_b   1.000
_cell.length_c   1.000
_cell.angle_alpha   90.00
_cell.angle_beta   90.00
_cell.angle_gamma   90.00
#
_symmetry.space_group_name_H-M   'P 1'
#
loop_
_entity.id
_entity.type
_entity.pdbx_description
1 polymer ?
#
loop_
_entity_poly.entity_id
_entity_poly.type
_entity_poly.pdbx_seq_one_letter_code
_entity_poly.pdbx_strand_id
1 'polypeptide(L)'
;MLKKALKKAKLIGEAFGSEITIVTVIDSIRYLDMDYKFDAVRDGIDLSKQILVSAAKEFDNYPNPVDTIYKTGDVAEEIIDLAEEGHYDVIVMGSRGLGVFSR
;
A
#
# COMPACT_ATOMS: atom_id res chain seq x y z
N MET A 1 8.04 0.75 10.59
CA MET A 1 6.64 0.60 11.08
C MET A 1 5.77 -0.17 10.09
N LEU A 2 5.88 0.08 8.77
CA LEU A 2 5.23 -0.71 7.71
C LEU A 2 5.39 -2.24 7.88
N LYS A 3 6.62 -2.73 8.08
CA LYS A 3 6.89 -4.16 8.30
C LYS A 3 6.13 -4.77 9.50
N LYS A 4 5.78 -3.97 10.52
CA LYS A 4 4.95 -4.44 11.64
C LYS A 4 3.49 -4.63 11.23
N ALA A 5 2.95 -3.70 10.43
CA ALA A 5 1.60 -3.81 9.88
C ALA A 5 1.48 -5.04 8.95
N LEU A 6 2.43 -5.24 8.05
CA LEU A 6 2.46 -6.43 7.17
C LEU A 6 2.47 -7.75 7.96
N LYS A 7 3.33 -7.84 8.99
CA LYS A 7 3.35 -9.02 9.88
C LYS A 7 2.01 -9.23 10.60
N LYS A 8 1.37 -8.15 11.04
CA LYS A 8 0.07 -8.24 11.72
C LYS A 8 -1.04 -8.65 10.74
N ALA A 9 -1.03 -8.13 9.53
CA ALA A 9 -1.93 -8.54 8.45
C ALA A 9 -1.77 -10.03 8.14
N LYS A 10 -0.54 -10.52 8.01
CA LYS A 10 -0.24 -11.94 7.83
C LYS A 10 -0.84 -12.82 8.94
N LEU A 11 -0.63 -12.44 10.20
CA LEU A 11 -1.18 -13.18 11.35
C LEU A 11 -2.72 -13.20 11.35
N ILE A 12 -3.36 -12.10 11.00
CA ILE A 12 -4.83 -12.03 10.90
C ILE A 12 -5.29 -12.93 9.75
N GLY A 13 -4.71 -12.77 8.57
CA GLY A 13 -5.07 -13.54 7.40
C GLY A 13 -4.86 -15.06 7.59
N GLU A 14 -3.77 -15.48 8.24
CA GLU A 14 -3.52 -16.89 8.56
C GLU A 14 -4.58 -17.45 9.52
N ALA A 15 -5.02 -16.65 10.49
CA ALA A 15 -6.03 -17.06 11.46
C ALA A 15 -7.43 -17.21 10.85
N PHE A 16 -7.76 -16.43 9.82
CA PHE A 16 -9.08 -16.40 9.19
C PHE A 16 -9.13 -17.05 7.80
N GLY A 17 -8.00 -17.47 7.24
CA GLY A 17 -7.93 -18.00 5.88
C GLY A 17 -8.19 -16.94 4.80
N SER A 18 -7.85 -15.68 5.07
CA SER A 18 -8.26 -14.55 4.22
C SER A 18 -7.34 -14.35 3.00
N GLU A 19 -7.87 -13.71 1.96
CA GLU A 19 -7.05 -13.13 0.90
C GLU A 19 -6.44 -11.80 1.39
N ILE A 20 -5.26 -11.44 0.87
CA ILE A 20 -4.57 -10.21 1.27
C ILE A 20 -4.28 -9.36 0.03
N THR A 21 -4.66 -8.09 0.06
CA THR A 21 -4.22 -7.11 -0.92
C THR A 21 -3.36 -6.04 -0.27
N ILE A 22 -2.16 -5.83 -0.81
CA ILE A 22 -1.23 -4.80 -0.37
C ILE A 22 -1.38 -3.60 -1.29
N VAL A 23 -1.82 -2.47 -0.73
CA VAL A 23 -1.99 -1.21 -1.46
C VAL A 23 -0.92 -0.19 -1.10
N THR A 24 -0.46 0.56 -2.10
CA THR A 24 0.27 1.82 -1.93
C THR A 24 -0.40 2.92 -2.75
N VAL A 25 -0.55 4.12 -2.20
CA VAL A 25 -1.16 5.25 -2.91
C VAL A 25 -0.10 6.32 -3.18
N ILE A 26 -0.01 6.74 -4.44
CA ILE A 26 0.82 7.85 -4.89
C ILE A 26 0.02 9.14 -4.68
N ASP A 27 0.45 9.94 -3.71
CA ASP A 27 -0.20 11.18 -3.31
C ASP A 27 -0.15 12.22 -4.44
N SER A 28 -1.29 12.45 -5.09
CA SER A 28 -1.41 13.37 -6.22
C SER A 28 -1.35 14.85 -5.81
N ILE A 29 -1.61 15.16 -4.53
CA ILE A 29 -1.66 16.54 -4.00
C ILE A 29 -0.26 17.16 -3.94
N ARG A 30 0.80 16.35 -3.86
CA ARG A 30 2.20 16.81 -3.83
C ARG A 30 2.70 17.37 -5.16
N TYR A 31 1.96 17.20 -6.26
CA TYR A 31 2.42 17.53 -7.62
C TYR A 31 1.74 18.77 -8.22
N LEU A 32 1.39 19.76 -7.39
CA LEU A 32 0.67 20.96 -7.83
C LEU A 32 1.47 21.87 -8.79
N ASP A 33 2.81 21.79 -8.84
CA ASP A 33 3.62 22.53 -9.82
C ASP A 33 3.68 21.79 -11.17
N MET A 34 3.15 22.46 -12.21
CA MET A 34 2.82 21.90 -13.53
C MET A 34 4.02 21.44 -14.37
N ASP A 35 5.23 21.92 -14.10
CA ASP A 35 6.39 21.70 -14.98
C ASP A 35 7.13 20.36 -14.73
N TYR A 36 6.89 19.71 -13.58
CA TYR A 36 7.57 18.45 -13.19
C TYR A 36 6.65 17.22 -13.13
N LYS A 37 5.40 17.34 -13.59
CA LYS A 37 4.36 16.32 -13.36
C LYS A 37 4.67 14.94 -13.93
N PHE A 38 5.26 14.85 -15.11
CA PHE A 38 5.49 13.55 -15.76
C PHE A 38 6.59 12.73 -15.08
N ASP A 39 7.75 13.33 -14.81
CA ASP A 39 8.86 12.63 -14.18
C ASP A 39 8.53 12.26 -12.73
N ALA A 40 7.88 13.16 -12.00
CA ALA A 40 7.58 12.94 -10.59
C ALA A 40 6.49 11.87 -10.37
N VAL A 41 5.53 11.75 -11.30
CA VAL A 41 4.55 10.63 -11.32
C VAL A 41 5.24 9.32 -11.70
N ARG A 42 6.13 9.34 -12.70
CA ARG A 42 6.88 8.16 -13.12
C ARG A 42 7.75 7.60 -11.98
N ASP A 43 8.47 8.48 -11.30
CA ASP A 43 9.29 8.13 -10.13
C ASP A 43 8.42 7.57 -9.00
N GLY A 44 7.24 8.16 -8.77
CA GLY A 44 6.26 7.64 -7.82
C GLY A 44 5.78 6.23 -8.14
N ILE A 45 5.54 5.93 -9.41
CA ILE A 45 5.15 4.58 -9.89
C ILE A 45 6.30 3.59 -9.68
N ASP A 46 7.52 3.94 -10.06
CA ASP A 46 8.66 3.04 -9.95
C ASP A 46 9.02 2.75 -8.49
N LEU A 47 8.96 3.77 -7.62
CA LEU A 47 9.10 3.60 -6.17
C LEU A 47 7.98 2.70 -5.61
N SER A 48 6.73 2.90 -6.04
CA SER A 48 5.59 2.09 -5.62
C SER A 48 5.79 0.61 -5.96
N LYS A 49 6.25 0.31 -7.18
CA LYS A 49 6.58 -1.08 -7.58
C LYS A 49 7.66 -1.68 -6.68
N GLN A 50 8.72 -0.94 -6.38
CA GLN A 50 9.79 -1.43 -5.50
C GLN A 50 9.28 -1.73 -4.08
N ILE A 51 8.44 -0.84 -3.53
CA ILE A 51 7.82 -1.03 -2.21
C ILE A 51 6.92 -2.27 -2.21
N LEU A 52 6.05 -2.42 -3.22
CA LEU A 52 5.14 -3.56 -3.34
C LEU A 52 5.88 -4.88 -3.49
N VAL A 53 6.93 -4.93 -4.32
CA VAL A 53 7.79 -6.13 -4.44
C VAL A 53 8.43 -6.50 -3.10
N SER A 54 8.92 -5.51 -2.35
CA SER A 54 9.49 -5.77 -1.02
C SER A 54 8.43 -6.20 -0.01
N ALA A 55 7.22 -5.67 -0.09
CA ALA A 55 6.14 -5.99 0.83
C ALA A 55 5.60 -7.41 0.57
N ALA A 56 5.42 -7.80 -0.70
CA ALA A 56 4.97 -9.11 -1.11
C ALA A 56 5.88 -10.23 -0.58
N LYS A 57 7.20 -10.01 -0.54
CA LYS A 57 8.18 -10.98 0.01
C LYS A 57 7.94 -11.35 1.47
N GLU A 58 7.28 -10.50 2.26
CA GLU A 58 6.93 -10.87 3.65
C GLU A 58 5.84 -11.97 3.71
N PHE A 59 5.18 -12.24 2.57
CA PHE A 59 4.09 -13.20 2.40
C PHE A 59 4.46 -14.41 1.54
N ASP A 60 5.74 -14.67 1.22
CA ASP A 60 6.16 -15.82 0.39
C ASP A 60 5.64 -17.19 0.88
N ASN A 61 5.43 -17.34 2.20
CA ASN A 61 4.91 -18.56 2.83
C ASN A 61 3.45 -18.42 3.30
N TYR A 62 2.70 -17.46 2.77
CA TYR A 62 1.31 -17.26 3.13
C TYR A 62 0.42 -18.23 2.32
N PRO A 63 -0.52 -18.96 2.94
CA PRO A 63 -1.21 -20.08 2.28
C PRO A 63 -2.34 -19.66 1.32
N ASN A 64 -2.77 -18.39 1.35
CA ASN A 64 -3.87 -17.87 0.54
C ASN A 64 -3.37 -16.81 -0.47
N PRO A 65 -4.21 -16.36 -1.43
CA PRO A 65 -3.83 -15.32 -2.39
C PRO A 65 -3.30 -14.03 -1.75
N VAL A 66 -2.26 -13.49 -2.37
CA VAL A 66 -1.69 -12.18 -2.04
C VAL A 66 -1.53 -11.35 -3.30
N ASP A 67 -2.28 -10.26 -3.39
CA ASP A 67 -2.21 -9.31 -4.49
C ASP A 67 -1.53 -8.01 -4.07
N THR A 68 -1.01 -7.29 -5.06
CA THR A 68 -0.42 -5.96 -4.86
C THR A 68 -1.02 -4.98 -5.85
N ILE A 69 -1.35 -3.78 -5.37
CA ILE A 69 -1.91 -2.72 -6.20
C ILE A 69 -1.30 -1.37 -5.81
N TYR A 70 -1.09 -0.51 -6.81
CA TYR A 70 -0.84 0.91 -6.58
C TYR A 70 -2.02 1.73 -7.10
N LYS A 71 -2.31 2.83 -6.43
CA LYS A 71 -3.31 3.83 -6.80
C LYS A 71 -2.64 5.22 -6.85
N THR A 72 -3.31 6.19 -7.45
CA THR A 72 -2.84 7.59 -7.51
C THR A 72 -4.02 8.49 -7.21
N GLY A 73 -3.92 9.35 -6.19
CA GLY A 73 -5.05 10.15 -5.73
C GLY A 73 -4.80 10.78 -4.37
N ASP A 74 -5.87 11.12 -3.65
CA ASP A 74 -5.78 11.37 -2.21
C ASP A 74 -5.57 10.03 -1.49
N VAL A 75 -4.61 10.00 -0.56
CA VAL A 75 -4.20 8.74 0.08
C VAL A 75 -5.31 8.13 0.91
N ALA A 76 -6.11 8.94 1.61
CA ALA A 76 -7.16 8.41 2.46
C ALA A 76 -8.37 7.97 1.63
N GLU A 77 -8.77 8.81 0.67
CA GLU A 77 -9.89 8.52 -0.24
C GLU A 77 -9.65 7.24 -1.04
N GLU A 78 -8.49 7.10 -1.69
CA GLU A 78 -8.17 5.90 -2.49
C GLU A 78 -8.11 4.60 -1.65
N ILE A 79 -7.73 4.69 -0.38
CA ILE A 79 -7.74 3.53 0.53
C ILE A 79 -9.19 3.16 0.90
N ILE A 80 -10.03 4.15 1.19
CA ILE A 80 -11.44 3.95 1.55
C ILE A 80 -12.19 3.38 0.35
N ASP A 81 -12.05 4.01 -0.83
CA ASP A 81 -12.72 3.58 -2.06
C ASP A 81 -12.30 2.17 -2.44
N LEU A 82 -10.99 1.86 -2.39
CA LEU A 82 -10.53 0.49 -2.62
C LEU A 82 -11.14 -0.51 -1.63
N ALA A 83 -11.22 -0.14 -0.35
CA ALA A 83 -11.79 -0.99 0.68
C ALA A 83 -13.29 -1.26 0.43
N GLU A 84 -14.05 -0.23 0.05
CA GLU A 84 -15.48 -0.35 -0.24
C GLU A 84 -15.77 -1.10 -1.54
N GLU A 85 -15.10 -0.73 -2.64
CA GLU A 85 -15.26 -1.34 -3.97
C GLU A 85 -14.85 -2.82 -3.98
N GLY A 86 -13.75 -3.14 -3.30
CA GLY A 86 -13.25 -4.51 -3.19
C GLY A 86 -13.91 -5.32 -2.07
N HIS A 87 -14.87 -4.74 -1.35
CA HIS A 87 -15.57 -5.37 -0.23
C HIS A 87 -14.63 -5.98 0.82
N TYR A 88 -13.57 -5.25 1.19
CA TYR A 88 -12.60 -5.71 2.19
C TYR A 88 -13.17 -5.62 3.61
N ASP A 89 -12.99 -6.68 4.41
CA ASP A 89 -13.49 -6.72 5.78
C ASP A 89 -12.61 -5.95 6.78
N VAL A 90 -11.30 -5.86 6.52
CA VAL A 90 -10.32 -5.33 7.48
C VAL A 90 -9.21 -4.54 6.77
N ILE A 91 -9.00 -3.31 7.21
CA ILE A 91 -7.83 -2.51 6.84
C ILE A 91 -6.77 -2.64 7.92
N VAL A 92 -5.58 -3.11 7.54
CA VAL A 92 -4.41 -3.16 8.44
C VAL A 92 -3.39 -2.12 8.00
N MET A 93 -3.23 -1.08 8.81
CA MET A 93 -2.28 0.00 8.55
C MET A 93 -1.32 0.23 9.72
N GLY A 94 -0.17 0.87 9.43
CA GLY A 94 0.72 1.36 10.47
C GLY A 94 0.17 2.62 11.14
N SER A 95 0.41 2.80 12.44
CA SER A 95 0.01 4.01 13.17
C SER A 95 0.73 5.29 12.74
N ARG A 96 1.82 5.16 11.97
CA ARG A 96 2.55 6.25 11.33
C ARG A 96 2.97 5.79 9.94
N GLY A 97 2.81 6.67 8.95
CA GLY A 97 3.31 6.47 7.60
C GLY A 97 4.83 6.65 7.50
N LEU A 98 5.34 6.81 6.28
CA LEU A 98 6.77 7.02 6.05
C LEU A 98 7.28 8.35 6.62
N GLY A 99 6.43 9.39 6.67
CA GLY A 99 6.79 10.70 7.23
C GLY A 99 7.96 11.38 6.51
N VAL A 100 8.06 12.71 6.60
CA VAL A 100 9.19 13.46 6.00
C VAL A 100 10.52 13.22 6.76
N PHE A 101 10.49 12.46 7.86
CA PHE A 101 11.62 12.29 8.79
C PHE A 101 11.91 10.82 9.14
N SER A 102 11.85 9.88 8.20
CA SER A 102 12.48 8.57 8.42
C SER A 102 13.99 8.68 8.15
N ARG A 103 14.77 9.03 9.18
CA ARG A 103 16.22 8.71 9.25
C ARG A 103 16.39 7.33 9.87
#